data_AF-A0AAN0ITR3-F1
#
_entry.id   AF-A0AAN0ITR3-F1
#
_cell.length_a   1.000
_cell.length_b   1.000
_cell.length_c   1.000
_cell.angle_alpha   90.00
_cell.angle_beta   90.00
_cell.angle_gamma   90.00
#
_symmetry.space_group_name_H-M   'P 1'
#
loop_
_entity.id
_entity.type
_entity.pdbx_description
1 polymer ?
#
loop_
_entity_poly.entity_id
_entity_poly.type
_entity_poly.pdbx_seq_one_letter_code
_entity_poly.pdbx_strand_id
1 'polypeptide(L)'
;AFGNAKTIANNNSSRFGKFILVKFKENGAYFGASIEKYLLEKSRIISQAPGERNYHVFYYLLSGADTNLKTKLHLLSLDEYRYLQSSGTNELEGGGDEAAEFHRLKESLRMLKFTGEIQDSMFTVLSAILHIGNIKFEKISGGEKVQVSNLKTAQVIST
;
A
#
# COMPACT_ATOMS: atom_id res chain seq x y z
N ALA A 1 -6.29 -3.95 -4.68
CA ALA A 1 -5.53 -2.84 -4.08
C ALA A 1 -4.70 -3.27 -2.86
N PHE A 2 -5.28 -3.41 -1.66
CA PHE A 2 -4.50 -3.58 -0.42
C PHE A 2 -3.97 -4.99 -0.13
N GLY A 3 -4.59 -6.04 -0.68
CA GLY A 3 -4.24 -7.44 -0.39
C GLY A 3 -3.69 -8.21 -1.58
N ASN A 4 -3.47 -7.55 -2.72
CA ASN A 4 -2.97 -8.18 -3.93
C ASN A 4 -1.70 -7.49 -4.41
N ALA A 5 -0.81 -8.28 -5.02
CA ALA A 5 0.48 -7.84 -5.55
C ALA A 5 0.88 -8.67 -6.78
N LYS A 6 1.84 -8.15 -7.55
CA LYS A 6 2.51 -8.93 -8.61
C LYS A 6 3.45 -9.95 -7.96
N THR A 7 3.35 -11.19 -8.42
CA THR A 7 4.30 -12.28 -8.17
C THR A 7 4.80 -12.82 -9.51
N ILE A 8 5.82 -13.67 -9.50
CA ILE A 8 6.34 -14.30 -10.73
C ILE A 8 5.25 -15.07 -11.48
N ALA A 9 4.35 -15.74 -10.76
CA ALA A 9 3.32 -16.59 -11.35
C ALA A 9 2.01 -15.86 -11.67
N ASN A 10 1.76 -14.69 -11.07
CA ASN A 10 0.48 -14.00 -11.18
C ASN A 10 0.62 -12.50 -10.90
N ASN A 11 0.24 -11.68 -11.88
CA ASN A 11 0.28 -10.22 -11.81
C ASN A 11 -0.67 -9.60 -10.76
N ASN A 12 -1.67 -10.35 -10.31
CA ASN A 12 -2.67 -9.92 -9.32
C ASN A 12 -2.88 -11.02 -8.25
N SER A 13 -1.80 -11.59 -7.73
CA SER A 13 -1.86 -12.62 -6.68
C SER A 13 -2.47 -12.06 -5.41
N SER A 14 -3.51 -12.71 -4.88
CA SER A 14 -3.95 -12.46 -3.50
C SER A 14 -2.89 -12.93 -2.51
N ARG A 15 -2.54 -12.06 -1.56
CA ARG A 15 -1.54 -12.31 -0.50
C ARG A 15 -2.19 -12.39 0.88
N PHE A 16 -3.47 -12.76 0.90
CA PHE A 16 -4.27 -13.08 2.06
C PHE A 16 -5.34 -14.11 1.66
N GLY A 17 -5.70 -14.99 2.58
CA GLY A 17 -6.87 -15.84 2.45
C GLY A 17 -8.15 -15.07 2.78
N LYS A 18 -9.25 -15.39 2.10
CA LYS A 18 -10.57 -14.82 2.40
C LYS A 18 -11.63 -15.92 2.43
N PHE A 19 -12.44 -15.93 3.49
CA PHE A 19 -13.68 -16.70 3.55
C PHE A 19 -14.84 -15.71 3.51
N ILE A 20 -15.74 -15.90 2.54
CA ILE A 20 -16.90 -15.02 2.33
C ILE A 20 -18.15 -15.83 2.68
N LEU A 21 -18.80 -15.47 3.78
CA LEU A 21 -20.07 -16.03 4.19
C LEU A 21 -21.19 -15.14 3.66
N VAL A 22 -22.00 -15.64 2.73
CA VAL A 22 -23.21 -14.97 2.24
C VAL A 22 -24.42 -15.50 3.02
N LYS A 23 -25.22 -14.59 3.58
CA LYS A 23 -26.38 -14.90 4.43
C LYS A 23 -27.66 -14.63 3.66
N PHE A 24 -28.55 -15.60 3.68
CA PHE A 24 -29.89 -15.52 3.08
C PHE A 24 -30.95 -15.70 4.16
N LYS A 25 -32.11 -15.08 3.97
CA LYS A 25 -33.30 -15.33 4.77
C LYS A 25 -33.92 -16.68 4.37
N GLU A 26 -34.83 -17.19 5.19
CA GLU A 26 -35.58 -18.43 4.90
C GLU A 26 -36.33 -18.36 3.55
N ASN A 27 -36.78 -17.17 3.16
CA ASN A 27 -37.45 -16.96 1.87
C ASN A 27 -36.47 -16.80 0.68
N GLY A 28 -35.18 -17.09 0.86
CA GLY A 28 -34.14 -16.98 -0.16
C GLY A 28 -33.67 -15.56 -0.46
N ALA A 29 -34.22 -14.53 0.17
CA ALA A 29 -33.78 -13.15 -0.04
C ALA A 29 -32.39 -12.92 0.57
N TYR A 30 -31.56 -12.13 -0.12
CA TYR A 30 -30.27 -11.68 0.41
C TYR A 30 -30.45 -10.93 1.73
N PHE A 31 -29.71 -11.34 2.75
CA PHE A 31 -29.71 -10.72 4.07
C PHE A 31 -28.44 -9.90 4.32
N GLY A 32 -27.28 -10.46 3.95
CA GLY A 32 -26.00 -9.82 4.21
C GLY A 32 -24.83 -10.71 3.81
N ALA A 33 -23.61 -10.23 4.03
CA ALA A 33 -22.41 -11.03 3.90
C ALA A 33 -21.38 -10.66 4.99
N SER A 34 -20.54 -11.61 5.38
CA SER A 34 -19.38 -11.36 6.23
C SER A 34 -18.13 -11.92 5.58
N ILE A 35 -17.02 -11.20 5.73
CA ILE A 35 -15.73 -11.57 5.15
C ILE A 35 -14.73 -11.76 6.29
N GLU A 36 -14.23 -12.98 6.43
CA GLU A 36 -13.11 -13.30 7.30
C GLU A 36 -11.82 -13.35 6.49
N LYS A 37 -10.76 -12.74 7.02
CA LYS A 37 -9.46 -12.61 6.35
C LYS A 37 -8.43 -13.39 7.14
N TYR A 38 -7.56 -14.11 6.45
CA TYR A 38 -6.51 -14.92 7.05
C TYR A 38 -5.15 -14.61 6.44
N LEU A 39 -4.11 -14.67 7.27
CA LEU A 39 -2.71 -14.74 6.84
C LEU A 39 -2.32 -13.70 5.77
N LEU A 40 -2.58 -12.41 6.04
CA LEU A 40 -2.02 -11.35 5.21
C LEU A 40 -0.48 -11.41 5.28
N GLU A 41 0.18 -11.48 4.13
CA GLU A 41 1.63 -11.50 4.01
C GLU A 41 2.21 -10.10 4.32
N LYS A 42 2.32 -9.78 5.61
CA LYS A 42 2.82 -8.48 6.08
C LYS A 42 4.29 -8.23 5.69
N SER A 43 5.11 -9.28 5.60
CA SER A 43 6.52 -9.20 5.22
C SER A 43 6.73 -8.58 3.84
N ARG A 44 5.76 -8.72 2.92
CA ARG A 44 5.81 -8.13 1.57
C ARG A 44 5.99 -6.62 1.59
N ILE A 45 5.54 -5.93 2.65
CA ILE A 45 5.69 -4.47 2.74
C ILE A 45 7.17 -4.07 2.71
N ILE A 46 8.04 -4.82 3.39
CA ILE A 46 9.44 -4.44 3.60
C ILE A 46 10.43 -5.14 2.66
N SER A 47 10.02 -6.25 2.04
CA SER A 47 10.86 -7.04 1.15
C SER A 47 10.01 -7.80 0.13
N GLN A 48 10.47 -7.82 -1.11
CA GLN A 48 9.85 -8.56 -2.21
C GLN A 48 10.92 -9.41 -2.91
N ALA A 49 10.54 -10.58 -3.41
CA ALA A 49 11.46 -11.40 -4.21
C ALA A 49 11.76 -10.71 -5.56
N PRO A 50 12.93 -10.99 -6.18
CA PRO A 50 13.25 -10.47 -7.51
C PRO A 50 12.14 -10.75 -8.53
N GLY A 51 11.75 -9.73 -9.30
CA GLY A 51 10.66 -9.85 -10.28
C GLY A 51 9.23 -9.73 -9.71
N GLU A 52 9.06 -9.59 -8.39
CA GLU A 52 7.77 -9.33 -7.77
C GLU A 52 7.54 -7.84 -7.45
N ARG A 53 6.35 -7.48 -6.98
CA ARG A 53 6.07 -6.10 -6.51
C ARG A 53 5.52 -6.09 -5.09
N ASN A 54 5.52 -4.90 -4.51
CA ASN A 54 4.76 -4.63 -3.30
C ASN A 54 3.24 -4.63 -3.61
N TYR A 55 2.40 -4.37 -2.62
CA TYR A 55 0.96 -4.26 -2.80
C TYR A 55 0.59 -3.16 -3.80
N HIS A 56 -0.41 -3.45 -4.65
CA HIS A 56 -0.79 -2.54 -5.73
C HIS A 56 -1.18 -1.13 -5.25
N VAL A 57 -1.72 -1.02 -4.04
CA VAL A 57 -2.18 0.26 -3.50
C VAL A 57 -1.09 1.33 -3.41
N PHE A 58 0.18 0.95 -3.20
CA PHE A 58 1.28 1.92 -3.19
C PHE A 58 1.49 2.53 -4.57
N TYR A 59 1.51 1.69 -5.61
CA TYR A 59 1.68 2.13 -6.99
C TYR A 59 0.46 2.94 -7.48
N TYR A 60 -0.75 2.52 -7.11
CA TYR A 60 -1.97 3.28 -7.39
C TYR A 60 -1.91 4.69 -6.79
N LEU A 61 -1.51 4.79 -5.52
CA LEU A 61 -1.38 6.09 -4.84
C LEU A 61 -0.36 7.00 -5.55
N LEU A 62 0.83 6.50 -5.87
CA LEU A 62 1.87 7.31 -6.52
C LEU A 62 1.49 7.75 -7.95
N SER A 63 0.81 6.88 -8.69
CA SER A 63 0.38 7.15 -10.06
C SER A 63 -0.84 8.09 -10.12
N GLY A 64 -1.87 7.80 -9.32
CA GLY A 64 -3.17 8.47 -9.42
C GLY A 64 -3.44 9.62 -8.46
N ALA A 65 -2.59 9.88 -7.47
CA ALA A 65 -2.74 11.05 -6.62
C ALA A 65 -2.54 12.35 -7.41
N ASP A 66 -3.44 13.31 -7.22
CA ASP A 66 -3.30 14.66 -7.77
C ASP A 66 -2.18 15.45 -7.06
N THR A 67 -1.79 16.59 -7.62
CA THR A 67 -0.71 17.44 -7.09
C THR A 67 -0.96 17.86 -5.64
N ASN A 68 -2.21 18.15 -5.27
CA ASN A 68 -2.55 18.59 -3.92
C ASN A 68 -2.36 17.44 -2.93
N LEU A 69 -2.84 16.25 -3.26
CA LEU A 69 -2.69 15.05 -2.44
C LEU A 69 -1.24 14.61 -2.34
N LYS A 70 -0.48 14.66 -3.45
CA LYS A 70 0.97 14.39 -3.47
C LYS A 70 1.71 15.33 -2.52
N THR A 71 1.39 16.63 -2.56
CA THR A 71 1.98 17.63 -1.68
C THR A 71 1.60 17.38 -0.22
N LYS A 72 0.31 17.16 0.05
CA LYS A 72 -0.24 16.89 1.40
C LYS A 72 0.40 15.66 2.05
N LEU A 73 0.62 14.61 1.26
CA LEU A 73 1.17 13.35 1.72
C LEU A 73 2.69 13.27 1.61
N HIS A 74 3.36 14.34 1.16
CA HIS A 74 4.80 14.35 0.88
C HIS A 74 5.24 13.18 -0.01
N LEU A 75 4.46 12.85 -1.06
CA LEU A 75 4.79 11.74 -1.94
C LEU A 75 6.02 12.07 -2.79
N LEU A 76 6.94 11.13 -2.84
CA LEU A 76 8.17 11.16 -3.64
C LEU A 76 7.97 10.41 -4.96
N SER A 77 8.96 10.44 -5.85
CA SER A 77 8.93 9.57 -7.02
C SER A 77 9.11 8.10 -6.61
N LEU A 78 8.67 7.19 -7.47
CA LEU A 78 8.64 5.76 -7.17
C LEU A 78 10.03 5.18 -6.85
N ASP A 79 11.07 5.70 -7.52
CA ASP A 79 12.49 5.33 -7.35
C ASP A 79 13.10 5.80 -6.02
N GLU A 80 12.47 6.77 -5.35
CA GLU A 80 12.91 7.27 -4.05
C GLU A 80 12.46 6.39 -2.88
N TYR A 81 11.56 5.42 -3.10
CA TYR A 81 11.02 4.56 -2.04
C TYR A 81 11.70 3.19 -1.97
N ARG A 82 12.49 2.97 -0.92
CA ARG A 82 13.21 1.71 -0.67
C ARG A 82 12.28 0.49 -0.69
N TYR A 83 11.09 0.59 -0.09
CA TYR A 83 10.11 -0.50 -0.02
C TYR A 83 9.47 -0.85 -1.37
N LEU A 84 9.67 -0.05 -2.40
CA LEU A 84 9.20 -0.32 -3.76
C LEU A 84 10.33 -0.78 -4.69
N GLN A 85 11.59 -0.42 -4.39
CA GLN A 85 12.74 -0.74 -5.24
C GLN A 85 13.36 -2.14 -5.00
N SER A 86 12.93 -2.89 -3.98
CA SER A 86 13.71 -4.05 -3.51
C SER A 86 13.73 -5.26 -4.45
N SER A 87 12.80 -5.35 -5.40
CA SER A 87 12.65 -6.48 -6.33
C SER A 87 13.22 -6.25 -7.73
N GLY A 88 13.67 -5.04 -8.05
CA GLY A 88 14.17 -4.68 -9.38
C GLY A 88 13.09 -4.62 -10.47
N THR A 89 11.80 -4.63 -10.11
CA THR A 89 10.70 -4.41 -11.07
C THR A 89 9.59 -3.57 -10.46
N ASN A 90 9.16 -2.55 -11.21
CA ASN A 90 8.07 -1.66 -10.80
C ASN A 90 6.87 -1.75 -11.76
N GLU A 91 7.06 -2.34 -12.93
CA GLU A 91 6.05 -2.39 -13.99
C GLU A 91 5.17 -3.65 -13.89
N LEU A 92 3.91 -3.48 -14.29
CA LEU A 92 3.02 -4.60 -14.59
C LEU A 92 3.26 -5.05 -16.02
N GLU A 93 3.51 -6.35 -16.19
CA GLU A 93 3.51 -6.96 -17.53
C GLU A 93 2.13 -6.79 -18.17
N GLY A 94 2.12 -6.24 -19.39
CA GLY A 94 0.89 -5.98 -20.15
C GLY A 94 0.29 -4.57 -20.00
N GLY A 95 0.93 -3.67 -19.24
CA GLY A 95 0.54 -2.25 -19.17
C GLY A 95 -0.78 -2.02 -18.42
N GLY A 96 -0.68 -1.85 -17.10
CA GLY A 96 -1.83 -1.49 -16.26
C GLY A 96 -1.91 0.02 -16.02
N ASP A 97 -3.12 0.59 -16.10
CA ASP A 97 -3.37 1.99 -15.75
C ASP A 97 -3.59 2.13 -14.22
N GLU A 98 -2.47 2.31 -13.50
CA GLU A 98 -2.47 2.42 -12.05
C GLU A 98 -3.17 3.69 -11.54
N ALA A 99 -3.19 4.76 -12.34
CA ALA A 99 -3.92 5.98 -12.03
C ALA A 99 -5.44 5.74 -12.11
N ALA A 100 -5.91 5.07 -13.17
CA ALA A 100 -7.32 4.67 -13.27
C ALA A 100 -7.73 3.73 -12.12
N GLU A 101 -6.88 2.80 -11.71
CA GLU A 101 -7.14 1.92 -10.57
C GLU A 101 -7.21 2.69 -9.24
N PHE A 102 -6.44 3.77 -9.07
CA PHE A 102 -6.57 4.64 -7.91
C PHE A 102 -7.93 5.36 -7.87
N HIS A 103 -8.39 5.88 -9.01
CA HIS A 103 -9.71 6.49 -9.09
C HIS A 103 -10.83 5.48 -8.78
N ARG A 104 -10.75 4.27 -9.34
CA ARG A 104 -11.68 3.17 -9.02
C ARG A 104 -11.66 2.80 -7.54
N LEU A 105 -10.49 2.81 -6.90
CA LEU A 105 -10.36 2.57 -5.47
C LEU A 105 -11.08 3.64 -4.64
N LYS A 106 -10.86 4.93 -4.93
CA LYS A 106 -11.54 6.05 -4.23
C LYS A 106 -13.06 5.97 -4.37
N GLU A 107 -13.54 5.67 -5.57
CA GLU A 107 -14.97 5.47 -5.84
C GLU A 107 -15.55 4.29 -5.06
N SER A 108 -14.83 3.16 -5.02
CA SER A 108 -15.24 1.98 -4.26
C SER A 108 -15.32 2.26 -2.76
N LEU A 109 -14.34 2.99 -2.21
CA LEU A 109 -14.35 3.42 -0.81
C LEU A 109 -15.54 4.35 -0.51
N ARG A 110 -15.83 5.29 -1.41
CA ARG A 110 -17.00 6.19 -1.30
C ARG A 110 -18.32 5.42 -1.28
N MET A 111 -18.48 4.43 -2.15
CA MET A 111 -19.67 3.56 -2.16
C MET A 111 -19.85 2.80 -0.83
N LEU A 112 -18.75 2.36 -0.24
CA LEU A 112 -18.71 1.71 1.08
C LEU A 112 -18.80 2.70 2.25
N LYS A 113 -19.12 3.98 2.00
CA LYS A 113 -19.30 5.04 3.00
C LYS A 113 -18.04 5.42 3.76
N PHE A 114 -16.86 5.16 3.21
CA PHE A 114 -15.61 5.76 3.70
C PHE A 114 -15.59 7.23 3.25
N THR A 115 -15.76 8.13 4.20
CA THR A 115 -15.75 9.58 3.98
C THR A 115 -14.39 10.06 3.46
N GLY A 116 -14.35 11.29 2.92
CA GLY A 116 -13.08 11.89 2.47
C GLY A 116 -12.02 11.89 3.57
N GLU A 117 -12.39 12.20 4.81
CA GLU A 117 -11.49 12.20 5.97
C GLU A 117 -10.91 10.81 6.28
N ILE A 118 -11.73 9.75 6.19
CA ILE A 118 -11.25 8.39 6.40
C ILE A 118 -10.32 7.97 5.25
N GLN A 119 -10.67 8.30 4.01
CA GLN A 119 -9.81 8.02 2.85
C GLN A 119 -8.46 8.74 2.98
N ASP A 120 -8.48 10.00 3.36
CA ASP A 120 -7.27 10.79 3.62
C ASP A 120 -6.41 10.12 4.71
N SER A 121 -7.03 9.70 5.81
CA SER A 121 -6.32 8.98 6.88
C SER A 121 -5.69 7.68 6.38
N MET A 122 -6.40 6.92 5.53
CA MET A 122 -5.88 5.70 4.92
C MET A 122 -4.67 5.99 4.02
N PHE A 123 -4.73 7.05 3.21
CA PHE A 123 -3.62 7.43 2.34
C PHE A 123 -2.43 8.02 3.11
N THR A 124 -2.68 8.73 4.22
CA THR A 124 -1.64 9.15 5.17
C THR A 124 -0.89 7.95 5.74
N VAL A 125 -1.60 6.89 6.16
CA VAL A 125 -0.95 5.66 6.63
C VAL A 125 -0.08 5.02 5.54
N LEU A 126 -0.56 4.96 4.30
CA LEU A 126 0.24 4.43 3.19
C LEU A 126 1.51 5.26 2.92
N SER A 127 1.39 6.59 2.92
CA SER A 127 2.55 7.48 2.78
C SER A 127 3.55 7.30 3.92
N ALA A 128 3.06 7.26 5.17
CA ALA A 128 3.91 7.04 6.33
C ALA A 128 4.68 5.72 6.25
N ILE A 129 4.04 4.63 5.82
CA ILE A 129 4.71 3.33 5.61
C ILE A 129 5.88 3.46 4.62
N LEU A 130 5.68 4.18 3.51
CA LEU A 130 6.71 4.38 2.50
C LEU A 130 7.87 5.23 3.04
N HIS A 131 7.58 6.31 3.78
CA HIS A 131 8.61 7.15 4.42
C HIS A 131 9.38 6.43 5.52
N ILE A 132 8.72 5.59 6.32
CA ILE A 132 9.38 4.74 7.34
C ILE A 132 10.44 3.86 6.68
N GLY A 133 10.15 3.30 5.50
CA GLY A 133 11.11 2.49 4.74
C GLY A 133 12.34 3.25 4.28
N ASN A 134 12.26 4.57 4.19
CA ASN A 134 13.36 5.44 3.79
C ASN A 134 14.22 5.93 4.96
N ILE A 135 13.86 5.66 6.21
CA ILE A 135 14.70 6.01 7.37
C ILE A 135 16.01 5.22 7.30
N LYS A 136 17.13 5.93 7.38
CA LYS A 136 18.49 5.39 7.40
C LYS A 136 19.05 5.49 8.81
N PHE A 137 19.58 4.37 9.29
CA PHE A 137 20.23 4.28 10.59
C PHE A 137 21.73 4.10 10.38
N GLU A 138 22.52 4.88 11.10
CA GLU A 138 23.98 4.83 11.08
C GLU A 138 24.52 4.61 12.49
N LYS A 139 25.62 3.86 12.59
CA LYS A 139 26.26 3.56 13.87
C LYS A 139 27.00 4.80 14.38
N ILE A 140 26.85 5.08 15.67
CA ILE A 140 27.63 6.13 16.34
C ILE A 140 29.01 5.55 16.66
N SER A 141 30.08 6.23 16.25
CA SER A 141 31.47 5.81 16.52
C SER A 141 31.70 5.55 18.01
N GLY A 142 32.29 4.39 18.33
CA GLY A 142 32.69 4.04 19.70
C GLY A 142 31.61 3.40 20.59
N GLY A 143 30.47 2.95 20.05
CA GLY A 143 29.46 2.23 20.84
C GLY A 143 28.48 1.37 20.02
N GLU A 144 27.46 0.84 20.69
CA GLU A 144 26.38 0.03 20.08
C GLU A 144 25.14 0.85 19.67
N LYS A 145 25.19 2.17 19.88
CA LYS A 145 24.07 3.08 19.58
C LYS A 145 24.01 3.40 18.08
N VAL A 146 22.80 3.60 17.58
CA VAL A 146 22.53 4.08 16.21
C VAL A 146 21.82 5.43 16.25
N GLN A 147 22.01 6.22 15.20
CA GLN A 147 21.32 7.49 14.97
C GLN A 147 20.65 7.50 13.60
N VAL A 148 19.61 8.31 13.45
CA VAL A 148 18.96 8.54 12.15
C VAL A 148 19.80 9.53 11.36
N SER A 149 20.30 9.13 10.19
CA SER A 149 21.16 10.01 9.37
C SER A 149 20.39 10.95 8.45
N ASN A 150 19.12 10.65 8.17
CA ASN A 150 18.23 11.47 7.36
C ASN A 150 16.99 11.96 8.15
N LEU A 151 17.22 12.81 9.15
CA LEU A 151 16.16 13.32 10.04
C LEU A 151 14.97 13.96 9.31
N LYS A 152 15.18 14.56 8.13
CA LYS A 152 14.09 15.15 7.31
C LYS A 152 13.01 14.11 6.97
N THR A 153 13.39 12.89 6.63
CA THR A 153 12.44 11.80 6.34
C THR A 153 11.65 11.41 7.59
N ALA A 154 12.31 11.39 8.75
CA ALA A 154 11.63 11.10 10.01
C ALA A 154 10.63 12.21 10.40
N GLN A 155 10.94 13.47 10.10
CA GLN A 155 10.06 14.61 10.39
C GLN A 155 8.75 14.58 9.58
N VAL A 156 8.80 14.14 8.32
CA VAL A 156 7.61 13.97 7.47
C VAL A 156 6.59 12.99 8.08
N ILE A 157 7.05 12.00 8.84
CA ILE A 157 6.16 11.01 9.48
C ILE A 157 5.52 11.58 10.75
N SER A 158 6.14 12.60 11.37
CA SER A 158 5.69 13.19 12.63
C SER A 158 4.62 14.28 12.51
N THR A 159 4.32 14.69 11.27
CA THR A 159 3.31 15.69 10.90
C THR A 159 2.05 15.04 10.37
#